data_AF-A0A536N910-F1
#
_entry.id   AF-A0A536N910-F1
#
_cell.length_a   1.000
_cell.length_b   1.000
_cell.length_c   1.000
_cell.angle_alpha   90.00
_cell.angle_beta   90.00
_cell.angle_gamma   90.00
#
_symmetry.space_group_name_H-M   'P 1'
#
loop_
_entity.id
_entity.type
_entity.pdbx_description
1 polymer ?
#
loop_
_entity_poly.entity_id
_entity_poly.type
_entity_poly.pdbx_seq_one_letter_code
_entity_poly.pdbx_strand_id
1 'polypeptide(L)' 'MSERVGITPKSWTAGLHHGVLHLGKRWYVVSAELDENGQAEGVRLDGPYPDHASAEAQTRRMQDTQR' A
#
# COMPACT_ATOMS: atom_id res chain seq x y z
N MET A 1 20.07 -32.02 17.12
CA MET A 1 19.74 -31.59 15.75
C MET A 1 18.77 -30.42 15.89
N SER A 2 19.25 -29.18 15.77
CA SER A 2 18.39 -28.01 15.90
C SER A 2 17.52 -27.90 14.66
N GLU A 3 16.22 -28.12 14.82
CA GLU A 3 15.23 -27.85 13.81
C GLU A 3 15.38 -26.38 13.38
N ARG A 4 15.78 -26.16 12.12
CA ARG A 4 15.73 -24.84 11.51
C ARG A 4 14.24 -24.51 11.34
N VAL A 5 13.63 -23.95 12.39
CA VAL A 5 12.35 -23.27 12.26
C VAL A 5 12.62 -22.09 11.33
N GLY A 6 12.30 -22.26 10.06
CA GLY A 6 12.10 -21.13 9.18
C GLY A 6 10.96 -20.34 9.79
N ILE A 7 11.28 -19.29 10.55
CA ILE A 7 10.32 -18.26 10.89
C ILE A 7 10.03 -17.59 9.55
N THR A 8 9.06 -18.08 8.78
CA THR A 8 8.34 -17.19 7.89
C THR A 8 7.49 -16.37 8.84
N PRO A 9 7.85 -15.11 9.15
CA PRO A 9 7.12 -14.36 10.14
C PRO A 9 5.68 -14.22 9.65
N LYS A 10 4.70 -14.30 10.55
CA LYS A 10 3.33 -13.82 10.26
C LYS A 10 3.36 -12.40 9.67
N SER A 11 4.42 -11.64 9.93
CA SER A 11 4.75 -10.32 9.39
C SER A 11 4.82 -10.21 7.85
N TRP A 12 4.67 -11.30 7.09
CA TRP A 12 4.58 -11.24 5.61
C TRP A 12 3.14 -11.31 5.07
N THR A 13 2.12 -11.24 5.94
CA THR A 13 0.71 -11.28 5.53
C THR A 13 0.06 -9.91 5.38
N ALA A 14 0.77 -8.82 5.66
CA ALA A 14 0.23 -7.48 5.47
C ALA A 14 0.11 -7.21 3.96
N GLY A 15 -1.11 -7.18 3.44
CA GLY A 15 -1.35 -6.83 2.04
C GLY A 15 -0.89 -5.40 1.81
N LEU A 16 -0.21 -5.14 0.69
CA LEU A 16 0.07 -3.78 0.26
C LEU A 16 -1.21 -3.21 -0.38
N HIS A 17 -1.74 -2.15 0.23
CA HIS A 17 -2.97 -1.49 -0.18
C HIS A 17 -2.68 -0.15 -0.83
N HIS A 18 -3.43 0.17 -1.88
CA HIS A 18 -3.39 1.47 -2.56
C HIS A 18 -4.75 2.14 -2.54
N GLY A 19 -4.77 3.43 -2.27
CA GLY A 19 -5.98 4.25 -2.28
C GLY A 19 -5.69 5.66 -2.76
N VAL A 20 -6.75 6.42 -3.05
CA VAL A 20 -6.63 7.84 -3.40
C VAL A 20 -6.91 8.69 -2.16
N LEU A 21 -6.04 9.66 -1.91
CA LEU A 21 -6.16 10.62 -0.82
C LEU A 21 -6.25 12.05 -1.38
N HIS A 22 -7.25 12.80 -0.94
CA HIS A 22 -7.33 14.23 -1.22
C HIS A 22 -6.78 15.02 -0.03
N LEU A 23 -5.65 15.71 -0.23
CA LEU A 23 -5.01 16.54 0.78
C LEU A 23 -5.03 18.00 0.34
N GLY A 24 -5.89 18.80 0.97
CA GLY A 24 -6.09 20.21 0.61
C GLY A 24 -6.73 20.37 -0.77
N LYS A 25 -5.93 20.77 -1.76
CA LYS A 25 -6.36 20.99 -3.16
C LYS A 25 -5.69 20.01 -4.14
N ARG A 26 -5.10 18.92 -3.63
CA ARG A 26 -4.24 18.02 -4.39
C ARG A 26 -4.62 16.58 -4.14
N TRP A 27 -4.51 15.77 -5.19
CA TRP A 27 -4.77 14.34 -5.16
C TRP A 27 -3.47 13.56 -5.04
N TYR A 28 -3.47 12.49 -4.25
CA TYR A 28 -2.32 11.61 -4.04
C TYR A 28 -2.79 10.17 -4.10
N VAL A 29 -1.89 9.26 -4.44
CA VAL A 29 -2.06 7.84 -4.17
C VAL A 29 -1.36 7.53 -2.85
N VAL A 30 -2.10 6.98 -1.89
CA VAL A 30 -1.55 6.44 -0.64
C VAL A 30 -1.30 4.94 -0.83
N SER A 31 -0.13 4.48 -0.42
CA SER A 31 0.22 3.06 -0.39
C SER A 31 0.65 2.70 1.02
N ALA A 32 0.13 1.61 1.58
CA ALA A 32 0.49 1.16 2.93
C ALA A 32 0.32 -0.35 3.07
N GLU A 33 1.15 -0.97 3.89
CA GLU A 33 0.96 -2.34 4.35
C GLU A 33 0.00 -2.31 5.54
N LEU A 34 -1.05 -3.14 5.54
CA LEU A 34 -1.97 -3.23 6.68
C LEU A 34 -1.64 -4.48 7.49
N ASP A 35 -1.27 -4.29 8.76
CA ASP A 35 -1.01 -5.40 9.69
C ASP A 35 -2.29 -6.17 10.07
N GLU A 36 -2.15 -7.22 10.88
CA GLU A 36 -3.28 -8.05 11.35
C GLU A 36 -4.29 -7.28 12.23
N ASN A 37 -3.91 -6.11 12.75
CA ASN A 37 -4.76 -5.22 13.53
C ASN A 37 -5.38 -4.09 12.70
N GLY A 38 -5.09 -4.05 11.39
CA GLY A 38 -5.51 -2.98 10.48
C GLY A 38 -4.73 -1.68 10.65
N GLN A 39 -3.56 -1.71 11.31
CA GLN A 39 -2.64 -0.58 11.40
C GLN A 39 -1.85 -0.46 10.10
N ALA A 40 -1.74 0.78 9.61
CA ALA A 40 -0.99 1.09 8.41
C ALA A 40 0.50 1.28 8.72
N GLU A 41 1.33 0.45 8.12
CA GLU A 41 2.79 0.53 8.13
C GLU A 41 3.31 0.92 6.75
N GLY A 42 4.53 1.48 6.70
CA GLY A 42 5.20 1.79 5.43
C GLY A 42 4.47 2.80 4.54
N VAL A 43 3.70 3.72 5.13
CA VAL A 43 2.85 4.67 4.38
C VAL A 43 3.67 5.53 3.42
N ARG A 44 3.38 5.42 2.13
CA ARG A 44 3.93 6.24 1.05
C ARG A 44 2.84 7.06 0.37
N LEU A 45 3.15 8.30 0.06
CA LEU A 45 2.34 9.16 -0.80
C LEU A 45 3.03 9.35 -2.14
N ASP A 46 2.27 9.13 -3.22
CA ASP A 46 2.70 9.34 -4.59
C ASP A 46 1.84 10.45 -5.23
N GLY A 47 2.44 11.30 -6.04
CA GLY A 47 1.81 12.51 -6.59
C GLY A 47 2.56 13.80 -6.22
N PRO A 48 1.91 14.97 -6.30
CA PRO A 48 0.47 15.17 -6.52
C PRO A 48 0.01 14.88 -7.96
N TYR A 49 -1.23 14.41 -8.07
CA TYR A 49 -1.97 14.23 -9.32
C TYR A 49 -2.86 15.45 -9.61
N PRO A 50 -3.08 15.79 -10.89
CA PRO A 50 -3.88 16.95 -11.29
C PRO A 50 -5.37 16.80 -10.93
N ASP A 51 -5.88 15.57 -10.91
CA ASP A 51 -7.28 15.25 -10.66
C ASP A 51 -7.45 13.84 -10.06
N HIS A 52 -8.65 13.56 -9.53
CA HIS A 52 -8.99 12.27 -8.92
C HIS A 52 -8.82 11.10 -9.89
N ALA A 53 -9.28 11.26 -11.14
CA ALA A 53 -9.23 10.19 -12.14
C ALA A 53 -7.79 9.79 -12.48
N SER A 54 -6.88 10.76 -12.54
CA SER A 54 -5.44 10.52 -12.72
C SER A 54 -4.84 9.75 -11.55
N ALA A 55 -5.20 10.07 -10.30
CA ALA A 55 -4.76 9.33 -9.12
C ALA A 55 -5.37 7.90 -9.09
N GLU A 56 -6.65 7.74 -9.43
CA GLU A 56 -7.31 6.43 -9.52
C GLU A 56 -6.68 5.54 -10.60
N ALA A 57 -6.36 6.11 -11.75
CA ALA A 57 -5.67 5.40 -12.82
C ALA A 57 -4.31 4.88 -12.36
N GLN A 58 -3.57 5.67 -11.57
CA GLN A 58 -2.31 5.21 -10.99
C GLN A 58 -2.53 4.10 -9.95
N THR A 59 -3.48 4.27 -9.03
CA THR A 59 -3.85 3.23 -8.05
C THR A 59 -4.10 1.89 -8.74
N ARG A 60 -4.86 1.89 -9.85
CA ARG A 60 -5.15 0.68 -10.62
C ARG A 60 -3.90 0.04 -11.25
N ARG A 61 -2.96 0.84 -11.76
CA ARG A 61 -1.68 0.34 -12.29
C ARG A 61 -0.82 -0.31 -11.19
N MET A 62 -0.78 0.31 -10.01
CA MET A 62 -0.03 -0.22 -8.86
C MET A 62 -0.61 -1.56 -8.37
N GLN A 63 -1.94 -1.69 -8.35
CA GLN A 63 -2.62 -2.95 -8.01
C GLN A 63 -2.36 -4.05 -9.05
N ASP A 64 -2.37 -3.72 -10.35
CA ASP A 64 -2.09 -4.69 -11.42
C ASP A 64 -0.64 -5.20 -11.37
N THR A 65 0.30 -4.33 -10.99
CA THR A 65 1.72 -4.71 -10.82
C THR A 65 1.96 -5.66 -9.64
N GLN A 66 1.02 -5.74 -8.69
CA GLN A 66 1.11 -6.61 -7.51
C GLN A 66 0.41 -7.96 -7.67
N ARG A 67 -0.24 -8.19 -8.81
CA ARG A 67 -0.93 -9.44 -9.11
C ARG A 67 -0.04 -10.43 -9.85
#